data_AF-A0A8K0EU98-F1
#
_entry.id   AF-A0A8K0EU98-F1
#
_cell.length_a   1.000
_cell.length_b   1.000
_cell.length_c   1.000
_cell.angle_alpha   90.00
_cell.angle_beta   90.00
_cell.angle_gamma   90.00
#
_symmetry.space_group_name_H-M   'P 1'
#
loop_
_entity.id
_entity.type
_entity.pdbx_description
1 polymer ?
#
loop_
_entity_poly.entity_id
_entity_poly.type
_entity_poly.pdbx_seq_one_letter_code
_entity_poly.pdbx_strand_id
1 'polypeptide(L)'
;MEAVQKMSNGDVKKQGRSAEETLSMSEMLEKFKTEMESAGQDDNAEFNALRLCSQDPYPGDAQRAEEEEAWLQEHSYTDPAWMMERERDPTAAAMEAEVAGVLRDTGSHEKALEHFTLALELDPGKLDYWALRAQANFTLKNYREAFRDCISVHKDIRPVAMWKIGGRVLSSLGQYVLSEVWLRRASRLTEGNDYEALLLFQQTRIHRFYDPLTEGTSVQVTAYPCPHCKREKYCSLECRTHAWRQHHCHLCPSANPPAAKLYDFCAKGTTQEKGMWNSMFSPMVMARIWANILTRVKELGVKGEPTKDQWARAKEPYRRFLGFGVSGFVKQIPKMLKIMQAIFQNTEIKYKIDELEFERRYYQVACNVQSYGPPCVTWHEFVAEFHRTARPGENHRRVAQEMRGEPKDVTFGGLYALQSSLNHSCDKNVDVMDAMVDGKPGVVIRAKHAIKKGGELYTTYIDTSMQRPQRRAWLYRAYHFWCECQRCKFEGDDCGTCTQCQRKAHKDDPFSVCSRCHRAWYCSPKCQKVAWKAGHKKICKAWPST
;
A
#
# COMPACT_ATOMS: atom_id res chain seq x y z
N MET A 1 -8.50 -53.39 22.95
CA MET A 1 -7.32 -53.57 22.08
C MET A 1 -7.52 -54.61 20.96
N GLU A 2 -8.70 -55.23 20.78
CA GLU A 2 -8.94 -56.15 19.63
C GLU A 2 -10.10 -55.73 18.69
N ALA A 3 -10.78 -54.60 18.93
CA ALA A 3 -11.95 -54.19 18.14
C ALA A 3 -11.64 -53.24 16.96
N VAL A 4 -10.55 -52.46 17.01
CA VAL A 4 -10.19 -51.50 15.94
C VAL A 4 -9.64 -52.21 14.69
N GLN A 5 -9.26 -53.49 14.80
CA GLN A 5 -8.70 -54.29 13.70
C GLN A 5 -9.77 -54.96 12.82
N LYS A 6 -11.07 -54.79 13.10
CA LYS A 6 -12.17 -55.44 12.38
C LYS A 6 -12.92 -54.58 11.36
N MET A 7 -12.44 -53.37 11.04
CA MET A 7 -13.10 -52.51 10.04
C MET A 7 -12.73 -52.80 8.57
N SER A 8 -12.06 -53.91 8.23
CA SER A 8 -11.66 -54.18 6.82
C SER A 8 -12.12 -55.50 6.17
N ASN A 9 -12.90 -56.36 6.82
CA ASN A 9 -13.19 -57.70 6.27
C ASN A 9 -14.65 -57.94 5.79
N GLY A 10 -15.33 -56.89 5.31
CA GLY A 10 -16.60 -57.04 4.59
C GLY A 10 -16.55 -56.32 3.25
N ASP A 11 -16.43 -57.10 2.17
CA ASP A 11 -16.56 -56.70 0.76
C ASP A 11 -15.46 -55.83 0.13
N VAL A 12 -14.22 -56.34 0.14
CA VAL A 12 -13.24 -56.01 -0.90
C VAL A 12 -12.93 -57.27 -1.70
N LYS A 13 -13.39 -57.31 -2.95
CA LYS A 13 -13.02 -58.34 -3.93
C LYS A 13 -11.49 -58.39 -4.06
N LYS A 14 -10.95 -59.60 -3.89
CA LYS A 14 -9.55 -59.99 -4.12
C LYS A 14 -8.94 -59.34 -5.36
N GLN A 15 -7.88 -58.57 -5.17
CA GLN A 15 -6.73 -58.50 -6.07
C GLN A 15 -5.47 -58.10 -5.27
N GLY A 16 -4.44 -58.96 -5.31
CA GLY A 16 -3.04 -58.64 -5.02
C GLY A 16 -2.68 -58.18 -3.59
N ARG A 17 -2.46 -59.13 -2.67
CA ARG A 17 -1.65 -58.87 -1.47
C ARG A 17 -0.15 -58.91 -1.84
N SER A 18 0.60 -57.85 -1.58
CA SER A 18 2.06 -57.90 -1.44
C SER A 18 2.61 -56.77 -0.54
N ALA A 19 3.28 -57.15 0.54
CA ALA A 19 4.42 -56.48 1.19
C ALA A 19 4.50 -54.92 1.23
N GLU A 20 3.45 -54.22 1.68
CA GLU A 20 3.51 -52.78 2.01
C GLU A 20 3.20 -52.48 3.49
N GLU A 21 3.16 -53.51 4.32
CA GLU A 21 2.99 -53.37 5.77
C GLU A 21 4.32 -52.91 6.39
N THR A 22 4.30 -51.78 7.12
CA THR A 22 5.37 -51.26 8.02
C THR A 22 6.54 -50.40 7.48
N LEU A 23 6.38 -49.60 6.40
CA LEU A 23 7.40 -48.58 6.09
C LEU A 23 7.40 -47.41 7.11
N SER A 24 8.56 -47.10 7.71
CA SER A 24 8.88 -45.91 8.52
C SER A 24 8.91 -44.64 7.65
N MET A 25 9.01 -43.45 8.25
CA MET A 25 9.10 -42.21 7.47
C MET A 25 10.46 -42.04 6.77
N SER A 26 11.55 -42.56 7.35
CA SER A 26 12.84 -42.64 6.66
C SER A 26 12.80 -43.59 5.47
N GLU A 27 12.08 -44.70 5.57
CA GLU A 27 11.86 -45.62 4.45
C GLU A 27 10.92 -45.03 3.38
N MET A 28 9.95 -44.19 3.77
CA MET A 28 9.15 -43.41 2.82
C MET A 28 9.98 -42.39 2.06
N LEU A 29 10.92 -41.69 2.72
CA LEU A 29 11.86 -40.76 2.07
C LEU A 29 12.75 -41.45 1.02
N GLU A 30 13.31 -42.62 1.35
CA GLU A 30 14.13 -43.40 0.40
C GLU A 30 13.29 -43.97 -0.74
N LYS A 31 12.06 -44.41 -0.48
CA LYS A 31 11.11 -44.81 -1.55
C LYS A 31 10.82 -43.65 -2.49
N PHE A 32 10.60 -42.44 -1.96
CA PHE A 32 10.34 -41.26 -2.79
C PHE A 32 11.53 -40.89 -3.68
N LYS A 33 12.75 -40.98 -3.15
CA LYS A 33 13.98 -40.77 -3.92
C LYS A 33 14.11 -41.78 -5.07
N THR A 34 13.90 -43.07 -4.77
CA THR A 34 14.00 -44.16 -5.75
C THR A 34 12.95 -44.04 -6.87
N GLU A 35 11.70 -43.68 -6.53
CA GLU A 35 10.63 -43.48 -7.51
C GLU A 35 10.90 -42.29 -8.45
N MET A 36 11.59 -41.26 -7.98
CA MET A 36 11.93 -40.09 -8.79
C MET A 36 13.10 -40.31 -9.73
N GLU A 37 14.13 -41.04 -9.28
CA GLU A 37 15.23 -41.49 -10.13
C GLU A 37 14.70 -42.31 -11.33
N SER A 38 13.57 -43.00 -11.17
CA SER A 38 12.89 -43.74 -12.24
C SER A 38 12.02 -42.89 -13.18
N ALA A 39 11.63 -41.68 -12.78
CA ALA A 39 10.67 -40.84 -13.49
C ALA A 39 11.30 -39.92 -14.57
N GLY A 40 12.63 -39.77 -14.58
CA GLY A 40 13.36 -38.91 -15.53
C GLY A 40 13.14 -37.40 -15.32
N GLN A 41 14.20 -36.60 -15.44
CA GLN A 41 14.11 -35.14 -15.37
C GLN A 41 13.80 -34.56 -16.76
N ASP A 42 12.74 -33.75 -16.87
CA ASP A 42 12.48 -32.93 -18.05
C ASP A 42 13.21 -31.59 -17.90
N ASP A 43 14.41 -31.52 -18.49
CA ASP A 43 15.30 -30.35 -18.41
C ASP A 43 14.76 -29.10 -19.12
N ASN A 44 13.62 -29.20 -19.83
CA ASN A 44 12.99 -28.08 -20.57
C ASN A 44 11.72 -27.53 -19.90
N ALA A 45 11.39 -27.94 -18.68
CA ALA A 45 10.24 -27.43 -17.94
C ALA A 45 10.42 -25.98 -17.46
N GLU A 46 9.48 -25.10 -17.80
CA GLU A 46 9.40 -23.73 -17.28
C GLU A 46 9.38 -23.72 -15.73
N PHE A 47 10.19 -22.85 -15.10
CA PHE A 47 10.35 -22.81 -13.65
C PHE A 47 9.01 -22.55 -12.95
N ASN A 48 8.56 -23.52 -12.16
CA ASN A 48 7.36 -23.39 -11.34
C ASN A 48 7.70 -23.81 -9.90
N ALA A 49 7.67 -22.84 -8.98
CA ALA A 49 7.97 -23.07 -7.56
C ALA A 49 7.08 -24.15 -6.92
N LEU A 50 5.89 -24.41 -7.46
CA LEU A 50 4.99 -25.46 -6.96
C LEU A 50 5.39 -26.86 -7.46
N ARG A 51 6.16 -26.99 -8.56
CA ARG A 51 6.75 -28.26 -9.01
C ARG A 51 7.89 -28.74 -8.08
N LEU A 52 8.39 -27.90 -7.17
CA LEU A 52 9.45 -28.24 -6.21
C LEU A 52 9.02 -29.25 -5.12
N CYS A 53 7.72 -29.58 -5.02
CA CYS A 53 7.24 -30.69 -4.19
C CYS A 53 7.65 -32.06 -4.74
N SER A 54 8.16 -32.11 -5.97
CA SER A 54 8.80 -33.29 -6.52
C SER A 54 10.22 -33.44 -5.97
N GLN A 55 11.12 -32.46 -6.09
CA GLN A 55 12.57 -32.52 -5.72
C GLN A 55 13.00 -33.54 -4.65
N ASP A 56 14.14 -34.18 -4.89
CA ASP A 56 14.74 -35.14 -3.97
C ASP A 56 14.91 -34.58 -2.55
N PRO A 57 14.77 -35.41 -1.50
CA PRO A 57 15.14 -35.04 -0.15
C PRO A 57 16.60 -34.55 -0.09
N TYR A 58 16.89 -33.60 0.78
CA TYR A 58 18.25 -33.09 0.93
C TYR A 58 19.16 -34.10 1.64
N PRO A 59 20.48 -34.06 1.41
CA PRO A 59 21.43 -34.87 2.18
C PRO A 59 21.25 -34.64 3.68
N GLY A 60 21.03 -35.72 4.44
CA GLY A 60 20.78 -35.69 5.89
C GLY A 60 19.30 -35.65 6.29
N ASP A 61 18.36 -35.54 5.34
CA ASP A 61 16.91 -35.51 5.65
C ASP A 61 16.43 -36.82 6.28
N ALA A 62 16.99 -37.96 5.90
CA ALA A 62 16.64 -39.25 6.50
C ALA A 62 16.97 -39.30 8.00
N GLN A 63 18.20 -38.91 8.37
CA GLN A 63 18.61 -38.81 9.77
C GLN A 63 17.74 -37.81 10.53
N ARG A 64 17.48 -36.64 9.93
CA ARG A 64 16.68 -35.62 10.59
C ARG A 64 15.21 -36.03 10.77
N ALA A 65 14.65 -36.77 9.83
CA ALA A 65 13.32 -37.34 9.98
C ALA A 65 13.25 -38.29 11.20
N GLU A 66 14.27 -39.12 11.40
CA GLU A 66 14.35 -40.01 12.58
C GLU A 66 14.44 -39.22 13.90
N GLU A 67 15.23 -38.14 13.92
CA GLU A 67 15.33 -37.22 15.07
C GLU A 67 13.98 -36.54 15.37
N GLU A 68 13.29 -36.05 14.34
CA GLU A 68 11.97 -35.41 14.46
C GLU A 68 10.90 -36.44 14.92
N GLU A 69 10.97 -37.69 14.46
CA GLU A 69 10.07 -38.76 14.92
C GLU A 69 10.30 -39.14 16.38
N ALA A 70 11.56 -39.28 16.80
CA ALA A 70 11.92 -39.54 18.18
C ALA A 70 11.41 -38.41 19.10
N TRP A 71 11.53 -37.16 18.67
CA TRP A 71 11.00 -36.00 19.39
C TRP A 71 9.48 -36.09 19.57
N LEU A 72 8.73 -36.46 18.52
CA LEU A 72 7.28 -36.64 18.59
C LEU A 72 6.89 -37.75 19.58
N GLN A 73 7.65 -38.85 19.60
CA GLN A 73 7.43 -39.95 20.55
C GLN A 73 7.67 -39.50 22.00
N GLU A 74 8.80 -38.84 22.27
CA GLU A 74 9.15 -38.32 23.60
C GLU A 74 8.10 -37.34 24.13
N HIS A 75 7.50 -36.53 23.25
CA HIS A 75 6.51 -35.52 23.60
C HIS A 75 5.05 -36.01 23.54
N SER A 76 4.86 -37.32 23.40
CA SER A 76 3.55 -38.02 23.38
C SER A 76 2.62 -37.60 22.24
N TYR A 77 3.16 -37.26 21.07
CA TYR A 77 2.38 -36.94 19.87
C TYR A 77 1.95 -38.19 19.10
N THR A 78 2.60 -39.34 19.34
CA THR A 78 2.40 -40.58 18.57
C THR A 78 1.33 -41.52 19.15
N ASP A 79 0.72 -41.17 20.28
CA ASP A 79 -0.36 -41.96 20.86
C ASP A 79 -1.66 -41.76 20.06
N PRO A 80 -2.38 -42.83 19.69
CA PRO A 80 -3.69 -42.69 19.06
C PRO A 80 -4.65 -41.92 19.97
N ALA A 81 -5.53 -41.12 19.37
CA ALA A 81 -6.54 -40.39 20.10
C ALA A 81 -7.51 -41.38 20.78
N TRP A 82 -7.78 -41.15 22.05
CA TRP A 82 -8.74 -41.94 22.81
C TRP A 82 -10.17 -41.44 22.56
N MET A 83 -11.13 -42.37 22.50
CA MET A 83 -12.55 -42.06 22.35
C MET A 83 -13.39 -43.00 23.22
N MET A 84 -14.50 -42.47 23.74
CA MET A 84 -15.49 -43.26 24.45
C MET A 84 -16.40 -43.97 23.44
N GLU A 85 -16.46 -45.30 23.49
CA GLU A 85 -17.37 -46.08 22.63
C GLU A 85 -18.83 -45.83 23.03
N ARG A 86 -19.65 -45.48 22.03
CA ARG A 86 -21.10 -45.32 22.15
C ARG A 86 -21.80 -46.11 21.04
N GLU A 87 -23.12 -46.30 21.17
CA GLU A 87 -23.93 -46.86 20.09
C GLU A 87 -23.89 -45.93 18.87
N ARG A 88 -23.65 -46.51 17.69
CA ARG A 88 -23.45 -45.75 16.46
C ARG A 88 -24.75 -45.11 16.00
N ASP A 89 -24.77 -43.79 15.90
CA ASP A 89 -25.88 -43.02 15.34
C ASP A 89 -25.37 -42.04 14.26
N PRO A 90 -25.33 -42.47 12.99
CA PRO A 90 -24.84 -41.63 11.90
C PRO A 90 -25.71 -40.37 11.66
N THR A 91 -27.00 -40.42 12.02
CA THR A 91 -27.91 -39.29 11.81
C THR A 91 -27.65 -38.21 12.84
N ALA A 92 -27.54 -38.59 14.11
CA ALA A 92 -27.15 -37.67 15.17
C ALA A 92 -25.73 -37.14 14.94
N ALA A 93 -24.78 -38.00 14.54
CA ALA A 93 -23.41 -37.57 14.22
C ALA A 93 -23.35 -36.50 13.13
N ALA A 94 -24.15 -36.65 12.06
CA ALA A 94 -24.23 -35.66 10.98
C ALA A 94 -24.82 -34.33 11.45
N MET A 95 -25.85 -34.36 12.31
CA MET A 95 -26.41 -33.14 12.91
C MET A 95 -25.38 -32.39 13.75
N GLU A 96 -24.63 -33.11 14.58
CA GLU A 96 -23.57 -32.52 15.41
C GLU A 96 -22.44 -31.91 14.57
N ALA A 97 -22.05 -32.57 13.47
CA ALA A 97 -21.04 -32.04 12.55
C ALA A 97 -21.50 -30.76 11.82
N GLU A 98 -22.78 -30.66 11.44
CA GLU A 98 -23.37 -29.44 10.86
C GLU A 98 -23.38 -28.28 11.86
N VAL A 99 -23.80 -28.54 13.11
CA VAL A 99 -23.77 -27.54 14.20
C VAL A 99 -22.35 -27.06 14.44
N ALA A 100 -21.38 -27.97 14.50
CA ALA A 100 -19.97 -27.64 14.63
C ALA A 100 -19.45 -26.76 13.46
N GLY A 101 -19.89 -27.03 12.23
CA GLY A 101 -19.58 -26.23 11.05
C GLY A 101 -20.06 -24.77 11.20
N VAL A 102 -21.31 -24.57 11.61
CA VAL A 102 -21.87 -23.23 11.86
C VAL A 102 -21.13 -22.50 12.98
N LEU A 103 -20.80 -23.21 14.07
CA LEU A 103 -20.05 -22.64 15.20
C LEU A 103 -18.62 -22.23 14.82
N ARG A 104 -17.95 -23.05 14.00
CA ARG A 104 -16.63 -22.71 13.44
C ARG A 104 -16.73 -21.43 12.60
N ASP A 105 -17.71 -21.34 11.70
CA ASP A 105 -17.84 -20.24 10.76
C ASP A 105 -18.26 -18.92 11.45
N THR A 106 -18.87 -19.01 12.64
CA THR A 106 -19.21 -17.87 13.51
C THR A 106 -18.11 -17.53 14.53
N GLY A 107 -16.96 -18.23 14.49
CA GLY A 107 -15.78 -17.97 15.31
C GLY A 107 -15.82 -18.59 16.72
N SER A 108 -16.81 -19.41 17.04
CA SER A 108 -16.94 -20.12 18.32
C SER A 108 -16.17 -21.45 18.31
N HIS A 109 -14.85 -21.38 18.18
CA HIS A 109 -14.00 -22.55 17.91
C HIS A 109 -13.98 -23.61 19.03
N GLU A 110 -14.08 -23.21 20.30
CA GLU A 110 -14.12 -24.13 21.45
C GLU A 110 -15.39 -25.00 21.43
N LYS A 111 -16.55 -24.37 21.20
CA LYS A 111 -17.83 -25.09 21.07
C LYS A 111 -17.85 -25.96 19.82
N ALA A 112 -17.30 -25.48 18.70
CA ALA A 112 -17.18 -26.28 17.50
C ALA A 112 -16.36 -27.57 17.75
N LEU A 113 -15.30 -27.50 18.55
CA LEU A 113 -14.51 -28.67 18.94
C LEU A 113 -15.33 -29.67 19.77
N GLU A 114 -16.15 -29.21 20.72
CA GLU A 114 -17.05 -30.07 21.51
C GLU A 114 -18.01 -30.86 20.59
N HIS A 115 -18.67 -30.16 19.66
CA HIS A 115 -19.62 -30.77 18.72
C HIS A 115 -18.92 -31.70 17.71
N PHE A 116 -17.73 -31.38 17.20
CA PHE A 116 -16.94 -32.31 16.38
C PHE A 116 -16.49 -33.56 17.14
N THR A 117 -16.18 -33.40 18.44
CA THR A 117 -15.84 -34.54 19.30
C THR A 117 -17.04 -35.46 19.49
N LEU A 118 -18.21 -34.89 19.76
CA LEU A 118 -19.46 -35.66 19.88
C LEU A 118 -19.85 -36.36 18.57
N ALA A 119 -19.74 -35.67 17.43
CA ALA A 119 -19.98 -36.26 16.12
C ALA A 119 -19.09 -37.48 15.87
N LEU A 120 -17.83 -37.39 16.29
CA LEU A 120 -16.87 -38.49 16.14
C LEU A 120 -17.14 -39.66 17.11
N GLU A 121 -17.58 -39.39 18.34
CA GLU A 121 -18.00 -40.45 19.28
C GLU A 121 -19.25 -41.21 18.79
N LEU A 122 -20.16 -40.53 18.08
CA LEU A 122 -21.40 -41.09 17.54
C LEU A 122 -21.20 -41.87 16.22
N ASP A 123 -20.24 -41.48 15.39
CA ASP A 123 -19.84 -42.26 14.21
C ASP A 123 -18.31 -42.24 13.96
N PRO A 124 -17.55 -43.05 14.71
CA PRO A 124 -16.08 -43.11 14.60
C PRO A 124 -15.57 -43.52 13.21
N GLY A 125 -16.40 -44.20 12.41
CA GLY A 125 -16.06 -44.72 11.09
C GLY A 125 -16.06 -43.65 9.98
N LYS A 126 -16.57 -42.45 10.26
CA LYS A 126 -16.62 -41.35 9.29
C LYS A 126 -15.31 -40.54 9.35
N LEU A 127 -14.43 -40.80 8.39
CA LEU A 127 -13.10 -40.17 8.31
C LEU A 127 -13.14 -38.63 8.26
N ASP A 128 -14.19 -38.03 7.70
CA ASP A 128 -14.32 -36.57 7.63
C ASP A 128 -14.34 -35.93 9.02
N TYR A 129 -14.94 -36.58 10.04
CA TYR A 129 -15.05 -36.04 11.40
C TYR A 129 -13.70 -35.96 12.10
N TRP A 130 -12.85 -36.95 11.89
CA TRP A 130 -11.46 -36.91 12.34
C TRP A 130 -10.69 -35.70 11.75
N ALA A 131 -10.88 -35.42 10.47
CA ALA A 131 -10.20 -34.29 9.81
C ALA A 131 -10.74 -32.95 10.33
N LEU A 132 -12.06 -32.85 10.53
CA LEU A 132 -12.70 -31.65 11.05
C LEU A 132 -12.29 -31.37 12.50
N ARG A 133 -12.22 -32.40 13.36
CA ARG A 133 -11.73 -32.28 14.74
C ARG A 133 -10.26 -31.90 14.79
N ALA A 134 -9.40 -32.52 13.98
CA ALA A 134 -7.99 -32.18 13.86
C ALA A 134 -7.79 -30.70 13.46
N GLN A 135 -8.59 -30.22 12.51
CA GLN A 135 -8.57 -28.83 12.08
C GLN A 135 -9.03 -27.86 13.19
N ALA A 136 -10.06 -28.22 13.95
CA ALA A 136 -10.51 -27.42 15.09
C ALA A 136 -9.45 -27.35 16.20
N ASN A 137 -8.84 -28.49 16.55
CA ASN A 137 -7.73 -28.57 17.49
C ASN A 137 -6.52 -27.73 17.02
N PHE A 138 -6.17 -27.78 15.73
CA PHE A 138 -5.11 -26.94 15.17
C PHE A 138 -5.40 -25.45 15.31
N THR A 139 -6.63 -25.02 15.02
CA THR A 139 -7.05 -23.60 15.16
C THR A 139 -6.96 -23.12 16.60
N LEU A 140 -7.29 -23.98 17.57
CA LEU A 140 -7.15 -23.73 19.01
C LEU A 140 -5.71 -23.88 19.52
N LYS A 141 -4.73 -24.16 18.63
CA LYS A 141 -3.32 -24.43 18.96
C LYS A 141 -3.10 -25.67 19.85
N ASN A 142 -4.07 -26.57 19.88
CA ASN A 142 -3.97 -27.89 20.51
C ASN A 142 -3.23 -28.85 19.58
N TYR A 143 -1.96 -28.57 19.28
CA TYR A 143 -1.19 -29.29 18.26
C TYR A 143 -1.05 -30.78 18.55
N ARG A 144 -0.95 -31.16 19.83
CA ARG A 144 -0.87 -32.57 20.24
C ARG A 144 -2.11 -33.34 19.80
N GLU A 145 -3.29 -32.92 20.23
CA GLU A 145 -4.53 -33.60 19.89
C GLU A 145 -4.84 -33.53 18.39
N ALA A 146 -4.51 -32.40 17.73
CA ALA A 146 -4.63 -32.29 16.28
C ALA A 146 -3.80 -33.33 15.51
N PHE A 147 -2.56 -33.57 15.95
CA PHE A 147 -1.70 -34.56 15.30
C PHE A 147 -2.16 -35.99 15.61
N ARG A 148 -2.54 -36.26 16.87
CA ARG A 148 -3.10 -37.55 17.29
C ARG A 148 -4.31 -37.94 16.46
N ASP A 149 -5.21 -37.00 16.20
CA ASP A 149 -6.37 -37.19 15.32
C ASP A 149 -5.96 -37.60 13.90
N CYS A 150 -4.90 -36.98 13.36
CA CYS A 150 -4.39 -37.29 12.02
C CYS A 150 -3.79 -38.70 11.93
N ILE A 151 -3.06 -39.15 12.96
CA ILE A 151 -2.39 -40.45 12.97
C ILE A 151 -3.29 -41.62 13.37
N SER A 152 -4.41 -41.33 14.06
CA SER A 152 -5.40 -42.34 14.47
C SER A 152 -6.08 -43.04 13.29
N VAL A 153 -6.11 -42.37 12.13
CA VAL A 153 -6.54 -42.98 10.86
C VAL A 153 -5.35 -43.63 10.17
N HIS A 154 -5.50 -44.91 9.82
CA HIS A 154 -4.47 -45.68 9.14
C HIS A 154 -4.04 -45.02 7.83
N LYS A 155 -2.73 -45.04 7.54
CA LYS A 155 -2.11 -44.31 6.42
C LYS A 155 -2.69 -44.63 5.04
N ASP A 156 -3.21 -45.85 4.84
CA ASP A 156 -3.74 -46.31 3.55
C ASP A 156 -5.12 -45.73 3.21
N ILE A 157 -5.92 -45.45 4.24
CA ILE A 157 -7.26 -44.88 4.10
C ILE A 157 -7.30 -43.41 4.50
N ARG A 158 -6.16 -42.83 4.90
CA ARG A 158 -6.07 -41.45 5.38
C ARG A 158 -6.38 -40.46 4.24
N PRO A 159 -7.43 -39.63 4.35
CA PRO A 159 -7.79 -38.67 3.31
C PRO A 159 -6.75 -37.55 3.18
N VAL A 160 -6.70 -36.93 2.00
CA VAL A 160 -5.78 -35.82 1.67
C VAL A 160 -5.86 -34.68 2.68
N ALA A 161 -7.06 -34.35 3.17
CA ALA A 161 -7.28 -33.31 4.17
C ALA A 161 -6.47 -33.55 5.46
N MET A 162 -6.38 -34.79 5.95
CA MET A 162 -5.59 -35.13 7.14
C MET A 162 -4.10 -35.05 6.89
N TRP A 163 -3.63 -35.45 5.70
CA TRP A 163 -2.23 -35.28 5.33
C TRP A 163 -1.82 -33.80 5.34
N LYS A 164 -2.71 -32.91 4.86
CA LYS A 164 -2.50 -31.45 4.93
C LYS A 164 -2.49 -30.91 6.36
N ILE A 165 -3.44 -31.32 7.19
CA ILE A 165 -3.52 -30.88 8.60
C ILE A 165 -2.31 -31.36 9.39
N GLY A 166 -1.91 -32.63 9.25
CA GLY A 166 -0.71 -33.16 9.89
C GLY A 166 0.55 -32.42 9.44
N GLY A 167 0.68 -32.13 8.14
CA GLY A 167 1.76 -31.28 7.63
C GLY A 167 1.80 -29.88 8.28
N ARG A 168 0.64 -29.23 8.44
CA ARG A 168 0.53 -27.93 9.12
C ARG A 168 0.94 -27.99 10.59
N VAL A 169 0.49 -29.02 11.29
CA VAL A 169 0.82 -29.25 12.70
C VAL A 169 2.33 -29.42 12.83
N LEU A 170 2.94 -30.31 12.05
CA LEU A 170 4.39 -30.56 12.05
C LEU A 170 5.19 -29.30 11.73
N SER A 171 4.77 -28.52 10.75
CA SER A 171 5.43 -27.25 10.41
C SER A 171 5.35 -26.24 11.56
N SER A 172 4.25 -26.23 12.31
CA SER A 172 4.05 -25.34 13.47
C SER A 172 4.83 -25.79 14.70
N LEU A 173 5.19 -27.07 14.76
CA LEU A 173 6.06 -27.67 15.79
C LEU A 173 7.56 -27.59 15.43
N GLY A 174 7.91 -27.01 14.28
CA GLY A 174 9.29 -26.95 13.79
C GLY A 174 9.83 -28.29 13.25
N GLN A 175 8.97 -29.29 13.09
CA GLN A 175 9.30 -30.61 12.53
C GLN A 175 9.17 -30.53 10.99
N TYR A 176 10.06 -29.75 10.38
CA TYR A 176 9.93 -29.34 8.98
C TYR A 176 10.14 -30.50 8.01
N VAL A 177 11.04 -31.44 8.31
CA VAL A 177 11.31 -32.59 7.43
C VAL A 177 10.08 -33.50 7.37
N LEU A 178 9.50 -33.84 8.52
CA LEU A 178 8.28 -34.63 8.58
C LEU A 178 7.09 -33.89 7.95
N SER A 179 6.99 -32.58 8.16
CA SER A 179 5.97 -31.74 7.52
C SER A 179 6.05 -31.83 5.99
N GLU A 180 7.25 -31.70 5.43
CA GLU A 180 7.50 -31.87 4.00
C GLU A 180 7.05 -33.25 3.50
N VAL A 181 7.34 -34.32 4.23
CA VAL A 181 6.92 -35.69 3.86
C VAL A 181 5.39 -35.82 3.82
N TRP A 182 4.71 -35.34 4.84
CA TRP A 182 3.25 -35.37 4.92
C TRP A 182 2.59 -34.60 3.77
N LEU A 183 3.13 -33.42 3.44
CA LEU A 183 2.61 -32.57 2.37
C LEU A 183 2.91 -33.13 0.97
N ARG A 184 4.06 -33.80 0.78
CA ARG A 184 4.35 -34.57 -0.43
C ARG A 184 3.36 -35.72 -0.63
N ARG A 185 3.03 -36.45 0.45
CA ARG A 185 2.02 -37.52 0.39
C ARG A 185 0.64 -36.96 0.02
N ALA A 186 0.23 -35.83 0.60
CA ALA A 186 -1.02 -35.14 0.24
C ALA A 186 -1.06 -34.76 -1.26
N SER A 187 0.04 -34.18 -1.77
CA SER A 187 0.16 -33.79 -3.17
C SER A 187 0.05 -34.99 -4.12
N ARG A 188 0.77 -36.09 -3.84
CA ARG A 188 0.78 -37.30 -4.68
C ARG A 188 -0.60 -37.97 -4.77
N LEU A 189 -1.36 -38.01 -3.67
CA LEU A 189 -2.73 -38.54 -3.67
C LEU A 189 -3.70 -37.76 -4.59
N THR A 190 -3.31 -36.57 -5.04
CA THR A 190 -4.07 -35.74 -5.97
C THR A 190 -3.36 -35.51 -7.30
N GLU A 191 -2.30 -36.27 -7.58
CA GLU A 191 -1.44 -36.11 -8.77
C GLU A 191 -0.91 -34.68 -8.94
N GLY A 192 -0.63 -33.99 -7.82
CA GLY A 192 -0.13 -32.61 -7.84
C GLY A 192 -1.21 -31.55 -8.07
N ASN A 193 -2.49 -31.89 -8.03
CA ASN A 193 -3.59 -30.93 -8.24
C ASN A 193 -4.01 -30.18 -6.96
N ASP A 194 -3.63 -30.65 -5.77
CA ASP A 194 -3.91 -29.96 -4.50
C ASP A 194 -2.93 -28.78 -4.28
N TYR A 195 -3.32 -27.62 -4.80
CA TYR A 195 -2.58 -26.35 -4.64
C TYR A 195 -2.28 -25.98 -3.18
N GLU A 196 -3.16 -26.36 -2.24
CA GLU A 196 -2.97 -26.04 -0.82
C GLU A 196 -1.82 -26.87 -0.23
N ALA A 197 -1.75 -28.16 -0.54
CA ALA A 197 -0.61 -29.01 -0.16
C ALA A 197 0.70 -28.48 -0.74
N LEU A 198 0.72 -28.06 -2.01
CA LEU A 198 1.91 -27.50 -2.67
C LEU A 198 2.38 -26.19 -2.02
N LEU A 199 1.43 -25.30 -1.69
CA LEU A 199 1.74 -24.02 -1.05
C LEU A 199 2.28 -24.24 0.36
N LEU A 200 1.63 -25.09 1.16
CA LEU A 200 2.08 -25.44 2.50
C LEU A 200 3.49 -26.01 2.47
N PHE A 201 3.78 -26.87 1.49
CA PHE A 201 5.11 -27.45 1.33
C PHE A 201 6.18 -26.37 1.06
N GLN A 202 5.88 -25.40 0.18
CA GLN A 202 6.79 -24.27 -0.06
C GLN A 202 6.98 -23.41 1.19
N GLN A 203 5.92 -23.14 1.95
CA GLN A 203 6.01 -22.38 3.20
C GLN A 203 6.89 -23.10 4.22
N THR A 204 6.66 -24.40 4.42
CA THR A 204 7.49 -25.24 5.30
C THR A 204 8.97 -25.19 4.90
N ARG A 205 9.29 -25.28 3.61
CA ARG A 205 10.67 -25.13 3.11
C ARG A 205 11.25 -23.74 3.34
N ILE A 206 10.45 -22.69 3.13
CA ILE A 206 10.92 -21.33 3.36
C ILE A 206 11.31 -21.17 4.83
N HIS A 207 10.45 -21.60 5.74
CA HIS A 207 10.72 -21.57 7.17
C HIS A 207 11.96 -22.38 7.53
N ARG A 208 12.05 -23.61 7.02
CA ARG A 208 13.18 -24.51 7.27
C ARG A 208 14.54 -23.93 6.84
N PHE A 209 14.61 -23.29 5.67
CA PHE A 209 15.89 -22.86 5.08
C PHE A 209 16.23 -21.40 5.33
N TYR A 210 15.25 -20.50 5.32
CA TYR A 210 15.50 -19.05 5.38
C TYR A 210 15.32 -18.46 6.78
N ASP A 211 14.45 -19.02 7.63
CA ASP A 211 14.30 -18.47 8.99
C ASP A 211 15.63 -18.51 9.77
N PRO A 212 16.41 -19.61 9.76
CA PRO A 212 17.72 -19.63 10.43
C PRO A 212 18.74 -18.66 9.83
N LEU A 213 18.61 -18.34 8.54
CA LEU A 213 19.48 -17.37 7.85
C LEU A 213 19.06 -15.92 8.11
N THR A 214 17.83 -15.71 8.58
CA THR A 214 17.26 -14.38 8.79
C THR A 214 17.02 -14.05 10.27
N GLU A 215 17.15 -15.04 11.16
CA GLU A 215 17.12 -14.85 12.60
C GLU A 215 18.20 -13.82 13.03
N GLY A 216 17.76 -12.70 13.60
CA GLY A 216 18.65 -11.58 13.98
C GLY A 216 18.91 -10.51 12.90
N THR A 217 18.46 -10.71 11.65
CA THR A 217 18.56 -9.70 10.57
C THR A 217 17.33 -8.79 10.50
N SER A 218 16.98 -8.11 11.60
CA SER A 218 15.99 -7.03 11.52
C SER A 218 16.47 -5.97 10.52
N VAL A 219 15.62 -5.56 9.57
CA VAL A 219 15.92 -4.41 8.68
C VAL A 219 15.98 -3.15 9.55
N GLN A 220 17.16 -2.85 10.09
CA GLN A 220 17.42 -1.66 10.88
C GLN A 220 17.45 -0.46 9.94
N VAL A 221 16.33 0.25 9.79
CA VAL A 221 16.32 1.56 9.13
C VAL A 221 16.99 2.56 10.08
N THR A 222 18.31 2.70 9.98
CA THR A 222 19.07 3.66 10.79
C THR A 222 18.75 5.09 10.34
N ALA A 223 17.80 5.74 11.00
CA ALA A 223 17.59 7.17 10.83
C ALA A 223 18.80 7.94 11.37
N TYR A 224 19.26 8.95 10.64
CA TYR A 224 20.37 9.82 11.02
C TYR A 224 19.81 11.05 11.74
N PRO A 225 19.85 11.15 13.09
CA PRO A 225 19.36 12.34 13.78
C PRO A 225 20.28 13.54 13.55
N CYS A 226 19.71 14.75 13.67
CA CYS A 226 20.50 15.96 13.84
C CYS A 226 21.38 15.83 15.11
N PRO A 227 22.69 16.12 15.05
CA PRO A 227 23.56 16.04 16.22
C PRO A 227 23.26 17.13 17.28
N HIS A 228 22.53 18.19 16.90
CA HIS A 228 22.25 19.33 17.77
C HIS A 228 20.86 19.28 18.40
N CYS A 229 19.85 18.78 17.68
CA CYS A 229 18.46 18.77 18.17
C CYS A 229 17.80 17.40 18.04
N LYS A 230 16.77 17.16 18.85
CA LYS A 230 15.97 15.92 18.82
C LYS A 230 14.77 15.99 17.85
N ARG A 231 14.66 17.05 17.06
CA ARG A 231 13.46 17.39 16.26
C ARG A 231 13.52 16.92 14.80
N GLU A 232 14.70 16.87 14.18
CA GLU A 232 14.86 16.38 12.80
C GLU A 232 15.69 15.09 12.74
N LYS A 233 15.25 14.19 11.87
CA LYS A 233 15.93 12.94 11.50
C LYS A 233 15.94 12.83 9.98
N TYR A 234 16.95 12.16 9.43
CA TYR A 234 17.16 12.05 7.99
C TYR A 234 17.37 10.59 7.59
N CYS A 235 17.10 10.27 6.32
CA CYS A 235 17.31 8.92 5.79
C CYS A 235 18.79 8.57 5.56
N SER A 236 19.67 9.55 5.45
CA SER A 236 21.11 9.35 5.22
C SER A 236 21.96 10.47 5.82
N LEU A 237 23.25 10.20 6.00
CA LEU A 237 24.24 11.21 6.38
C LEU A 237 24.30 12.35 5.36
N GLU A 238 24.16 12.05 4.06
CA GLU A 238 24.15 13.02 2.98
C GLU A 238 22.96 13.98 3.11
N CYS A 239 21.73 13.44 3.27
CA CYS A 239 20.52 14.24 3.46
C CYS A 239 20.62 15.12 4.72
N ARG A 240 21.16 14.59 5.83
CA ARG A 240 21.42 15.37 7.05
C ARG A 240 22.37 16.54 6.79
N THR A 241 23.49 16.25 6.10
CA THR A 241 24.53 17.24 5.83
C THR A 241 24.04 18.32 4.88
N HIS A 242 23.29 17.92 3.85
CA HIS A 242 22.67 18.81 2.90
C HIS A 242 21.65 19.74 3.58
N ALA A 243 20.75 19.18 4.40
CA ALA A 243 19.77 19.97 5.15
C ALA A 243 20.45 20.97 6.10
N TRP A 244 21.51 20.56 6.81
CA TRP A 244 22.31 21.45 7.67
C TRP A 244 22.93 22.59 6.88
N ARG A 245 23.57 22.30 5.75
CA ARG A 245 24.21 23.31 4.89
C ARG A 245 23.20 24.31 4.33
N GLN A 246 22.01 23.86 3.95
CA GLN A 246 21.03 24.70 3.28
C GLN A 246 20.19 25.56 4.24
N HIS A 247 19.53 24.94 5.22
CA HIS A 247 18.54 25.65 6.04
C HIS A 247 18.56 25.28 7.52
N HIS A 248 18.90 24.04 7.88
CA HIS A 248 18.71 23.56 9.24
C HIS A 248 19.70 24.19 10.22
N CYS A 249 20.88 24.64 9.78
CA CYS A 249 21.79 25.42 10.62
C CYS A 249 21.14 26.69 11.20
N HIS A 250 20.20 27.31 10.48
CA HIS A 250 19.44 28.48 10.92
C HIS A 250 18.14 28.15 11.64
N LEU A 251 17.60 26.93 11.44
CA LEU A 251 16.28 26.52 11.94
C LEU A 251 16.34 25.49 13.07
N CYS A 252 17.53 24.95 13.37
CA CYS A 252 17.73 23.94 14.42
C CYS A 252 17.24 24.48 15.77
N PRO A 253 16.23 23.88 16.42
CA PRO A 253 15.66 24.41 17.66
C PRO A 253 16.66 24.50 18.82
N SER A 254 17.72 23.69 18.82
CA SER A 254 18.78 23.79 19.83
C SER A 254 19.76 24.93 19.55
N ALA A 255 20.04 25.24 18.28
CA ALA A 255 20.95 26.31 17.89
C ALA A 255 20.25 27.68 17.75
N ASN A 256 18.96 27.67 17.41
CA ASN A 256 18.08 28.83 17.29
C ASN A 256 16.77 28.57 18.06
N PRO A 257 16.75 28.80 19.39
CA PRO A 257 15.61 28.49 20.26
C PRO A 257 14.25 29.05 19.81
N PRO A 258 14.15 30.28 19.24
CA PRO A 258 12.91 30.76 18.63
C PRO A 258 12.26 29.81 17.61
N ALA A 259 13.06 28.99 16.89
CA ALA A 259 12.54 28.04 15.92
C ALA A 259 11.71 26.92 16.56
N ALA A 260 11.91 26.62 17.84
CA ALA A 260 11.13 25.60 18.56
C ALA A 260 9.61 25.82 18.42
N LYS A 261 9.14 27.07 18.49
CA LYS A 261 7.71 27.40 18.34
C LYS A 261 7.13 27.04 16.97
N LEU A 262 7.94 27.17 15.91
CA LEU A 262 7.56 26.75 14.57
C LEU A 262 7.47 25.22 14.47
N TYR A 263 8.43 24.50 15.07
CA TYR A 263 8.40 23.04 15.12
C TYR A 263 7.24 22.52 15.96
N ASP A 264 6.94 23.15 17.09
CA ASP A 264 5.80 22.80 17.94
C ASP A 264 4.47 22.97 17.20
N PHE A 265 4.33 24.03 16.40
CA PHE A 265 3.18 24.20 15.52
C PHE A 265 3.11 23.09 14.47
N CYS A 266 4.21 22.85 13.73
CA CYS A 266 4.23 21.85 12.65
C CYS A 266 4.02 20.41 13.16
N ALA A 267 4.44 20.11 14.40
CA ALA A 267 4.29 18.80 15.02
C ALA A 267 2.85 18.43 15.38
N LYS A 268 1.93 19.41 15.44
CA LYS A 268 0.49 19.15 15.68
C LYS A 268 -0.16 18.35 14.54
N GLY A 269 0.47 18.30 13.36
CA GLY A 269 -0.10 17.63 12.18
C GLY A 269 -1.28 18.39 11.55
N THR A 270 -1.64 19.57 12.07
CA THR A 270 -2.65 20.44 11.46
C THR A 270 -1.97 21.56 10.67
N THR A 271 -2.51 21.88 9.50
CA THR A 271 -2.04 23.00 8.68
C THR A 271 -2.87 24.27 8.91
N GLN A 272 -3.90 24.24 9.77
CA GLN A 272 -4.75 25.41 9.99
C GLN A 272 -5.08 25.58 11.48
N GLU A 273 -4.82 26.78 11.99
CA GLU A 273 -5.15 27.24 13.33
C GLU A 273 -5.43 28.75 13.29
N LYS A 274 -6.63 29.16 13.72
CA LYS A 274 -7.10 30.55 13.66
C LYS A 274 -6.13 31.52 14.34
N GLY A 275 -5.73 32.59 13.64
CA GLY A 275 -4.79 33.58 14.15
C GLY A 275 -3.31 33.14 14.12
N MET A 276 -3.04 31.88 13.76
CA MET A 276 -1.70 31.31 13.65
C MET A 276 -1.34 31.03 12.20
N TRP A 277 -2.12 30.18 11.51
CA TRP A 277 -1.84 29.77 10.13
C TRP A 277 -3.13 29.30 9.47
N ASN A 278 -3.43 29.69 8.23
CA ASN A 278 -4.74 29.45 7.58
C ASN A 278 -4.58 28.97 6.12
N SER A 279 -3.57 28.13 5.87
CA SER A 279 -3.19 27.71 4.52
C SER A 279 -2.94 26.21 4.47
N MET A 280 -3.13 25.59 3.30
CA MET A 280 -3.02 24.13 3.16
C MET A 280 -1.56 23.62 3.19
N PHE A 281 -0.57 24.50 3.00
CA PHE A 281 0.86 24.15 3.05
C PHE A 281 1.48 24.49 4.41
N SER A 282 2.58 23.82 4.76
CA SER A 282 3.29 24.06 6.03
C SER A 282 4.04 25.40 6.04
N PRO A 283 3.99 26.19 7.14
CA PRO A 283 4.76 27.42 7.27
C PRO A 283 6.28 27.15 7.29
N MET A 284 6.70 25.90 7.52
CA MET A 284 8.11 25.49 7.44
C MET A 284 8.73 25.77 6.07
N VAL A 285 7.95 25.72 4.99
CA VAL A 285 8.44 26.02 3.63
C VAL A 285 8.94 27.47 3.55
N MET A 286 8.21 28.42 4.14
CA MET A 286 8.64 29.83 4.18
C MET A 286 9.90 30.02 5.03
N ALA A 287 9.97 29.37 6.19
CA ALA A 287 11.18 29.39 7.01
C ALA A 287 12.40 28.85 6.25
N ARG A 288 12.25 27.76 5.50
CA ARG A 288 13.33 27.21 4.66
C ARG A 288 13.75 28.17 3.55
N ILE A 289 12.83 28.93 2.94
CA ILE A 289 13.17 29.96 1.94
C ILE A 289 14.08 31.03 2.56
N TRP A 290 13.69 31.62 3.69
CA TRP A 290 14.51 32.64 4.35
C TRP A 290 15.85 32.08 4.84
N ALA A 291 15.87 30.87 5.41
CA ALA A 291 17.10 30.22 5.83
C ALA A 291 18.05 29.97 4.64
N ASN A 292 17.53 29.48 3.51
CA ASN A 292 18.32 29.32 2.29
C ASN A 292 18.86 30.65 1.75
N ILE A 293 18.07 31.73 1.82
CA ILE A 293 18.55 33.06 1.43
C ILE A 293 19.73 33.47 2.32
N LEU A 294 19.64 33.28 3.64
CA LEU A 294 20.73 33.60 4.57
C LEU A 294 22.00 32.78 4.30
N THR A 295 21.86 31.47 4.11
CA THR A 295 22.97 30.59 3.74
C THR A 295 23.68 31.11 2.49
N ARG A 296 22.93 31.49 1.46
CA ARG A 296 23.51 32.00 0.20
C ARG A 296 24.20 33.34 0.37
N VAL A 297 23.66 34.22 1.22
CA VAL A 297 24.39 35.44 1.57
C VAL A 297 25.72 35.09 2.24
N LYS A 298 25.75 34.12 3.15
CA LYS A 298 26.99 33.67 3.80
C LYS A 298 28.00 33.09 2.79
N GLU A 299 27.53 32.30 1.83
CA GLU A 299 28.35 31.75 0.74
C GLU A 299 28.96 32.82 -0.17
N LEU A 300 28.35 34.00 -0.27
CA LEU A 300 28.92 35.14 -1.02
C LEU A 300 30.09 35.83 -0.28
N GLY A 301 30.48 35.35 0.90
CA GLY A 301 31.66 35.83 1.62
C GLY A 301 31.51 37.24 2.19
N VAL A 302 30.31 37.60 2.64
CA VAL A 302 30.03 38.95 3.19
C VAL A 302 30.87 39.21 4.43
N LYS A 303 31.59 40.34 4.45
CA LYS A 303 32.24 40.91 5.64
C LYS A 303 31.41 42.10 6.12
N GLY A 304 30.66 41.95 7.21
CA GLY A 304 29.75 42.99 7.73
C GLY A 304 28.31 42.89 7.22
N GLU A 305 27.61 44.02 7.06
CA GLU A 305 26.23 44.03 6.57
C GLU A 305 26.15 43.71 5.07
N PRO A 306 25.25 42.81 4.61
CA PRO A 306 25.13 42.48 3.20
C PRO A 306 24.59 43.63 2.34
N THR A 307 25.24 43.85 1.20
CA THR A 307 24.86 44.86 0.20
C THR A 307 23.54 44.51 -0.51
N LYS A 308 22.94 45.50 -1.19
CA LYS A 308 21.73 45.29 -2.00
C LYS A 308 21.93 44.25 -3.10
N ASP A 309 23.11 44.21 -3.74
CA ASP A 309 23.43 43.22 -4.78
C ASP A 309 23.52 41.81 -4.21
N GLN A 310 24.17 41.64 -3.04
CA GLN A 310 24.26 40.34 -2.38
C GLN A 310 22.87 39.80 -1.98
N TRP A 311 21.99 40.65 -1.45
CA TRP A 311 20.60 40.27 -1.20
C TRP A 311 19.86 39.91 -2.49
N ALA A 312 20.08 40.69 -3.55
CA ALA A 312 19.48 40.46 -4.85
C ALA A 312 19.88 39.09 -5.42
N ARG A 313 21.17 38.71 -5.32
CA ARG A 313 21.72 37.41 -5.75
C ARG A 313 21.21 36.25 -4.89
N ALA A 314 21.19 36.42 -3.56
CA ALA A 314 20.69 35.37 -2.66
C ALA A 314 19.19 35.08 -2.85
N LYS A 315 18.40 36.11 -3.23
CA LYS A 315 16.98 35.98 -3.54
C LYS A 315 16.68 35.49 -4.96
N GLU A 316 17.68 35.39 -5.84
CA GLU A 316 17.50 35.19 -7.28
C GLU A 316 16.66 33.94 -7.60
N PRO A 317 16.88 32.76 -6.99
CA PRO A 317 16.08 31.58 -7.36
C PRO A 317 14.62 31.61 -6.98
N TYR A 318 14.23 32.57 -6.15
CA TYR A 318 12.83 32.75 -5.80
C TYR A 318 12.13 33.77 -6.68
N ARG A 319 12.84 34.49 -7.57
CA ARG A 319 12.24 35.56 -8.39
C ARG A 319 11.25 35.07 -9.43
N ARG A 320 11.36 33.80 -9.85
CA ARG A 320 10.46 33.20 -10.86
C ARG A 320 9.10 32.80 -10.30
N PHE A 321 8.96 32.72 -8.98
CA PHE A 321 7.70 32.36 -8.33
C PHE A 321 6.81 33.59 -8.16
N LEU A 322 5.54 33.45 -8.52
CA LEU A 322 4.51 34.47 -8.34
C LEU A 322 4.38 34.84 -6.85
N GLY A 323 4.70 36.08 -6.49
CA GLY A 323 4.71 36.57 -5.11
C GLY A 323 3.72 37.70 -4.83
N PHE A 324 2.63 37.77 -5.59
CA PHE A 324 1.63 38.83 -5.49
C PHE A 324 0.25 38.25 -5.13
N GLY A 325 -0.47 38.97 -4.28
CA GLY A 325 -1.79 38.55 -3.80
C GLY A 325 -2.56 39.68 -3.11
N VAL A 326 -3.68 39.34 -2.48
CA VAL A 326 -4.52 40.30 -1.74
C VAL A 326 -3.81 40.79 -0.46
N SER A 327 -3.60 42.09 -0.33
CA SER A 327 -2.96 42.69 0.85
C SER A 327 -3.75 42.48 2.13
N GLY A 328 -3.06 42.37 3.26
CA GLY A 328 -3.67 42.26 4.60
C GLY A 328 -3.96 40.83 5.04
N PHE A 329 -3.47 39.83 4.31
CA PHE A 329 -3.51 38.44 4.71
C PHE A 329 -2.76 38.21 6.03
N VAL A 330 -1.62 38.88 6.23
CA VAL A 330 -0.81 38.71 7.44
C VAL A 330 -1.56 39.11 8.72
N LYS A 331 -2.53 40.01 8.61
CA LYS A 331 -3.41 40.43 9.72
C LYS A 331 -4.27 39.28 10.26
N GLN A 332 -4.51 38.26 9.45
CA GLN A 332 -5.25 37.05 9.84
C GLN A 332 -4.38 36.04 10.59
N ILE A 333 -3.05 36.16 10.49
CA ILE A 333 -2.06 35.22 11.05
C ILE A 333 -0.89 35.93 11.77
N PRO A 334 -1.17 36.91 12.66
CA PRO A 334 -0.14 37.77 13.25
C PRO A 334 0.86 37.01 14.13
N LYS A 335 0.47 35.86 14.69
CA LYS A 335 1.35 35.04 15.52
C LYS A 335 2.48 34.40 14.71
N MET A 336 2.22 33.93 13.49
CA MET A 336 3.25 33.32 12.65
C MET A 336 4.27 34.34 12.16
N LEU A 337 3.84 35.56 11.83
CA LEU A 337 4.76 36.66 11.51
C LEU A 337 5.75 36.87 12.66
N LYS A 338 5.26 36.96 13.92
CA LYS A 338 6.12 37.13 15.10
C LYS A 338 7.09 35.98 15.30
N ILE A 339 6.66 34.74 15.04
CA ILE A 339 7.54 33.56 15.10
C ILE A 339 8.67 33.68 14.06
N MET A 340 8.33 33.97 12.80
CA MET A 340 9.34 34.12 11.73
C MET A 340 10.30 35.28 12.02
N GLN A 341 9.79 36.42 12.48
CA GLN A 341 10.63 37.54 12.91
C GLN A 341 11.60 37.13 14.03
N ALA A 342 11.12 36.44 15.07
CA ALA A 342 11.99 36.00 16.16
C ALA A 342 13.08 35.02 15.69
N ILE A 343 12.75 34.10 14.78
CA ILE A 343 13.72 33.15 14.19
C ILE A 343 14.83 33.89 13.44
N PHE A 344 14.46 34.81 12.56
CA PHE A 344 15.41 35.47 11.64
C PHE A 344 16.04 36.76 12.17
N GLN A 345 15.66 37.17 13.38
CA GLN A 345 16.42 38.15 14.18
C GLN A 345 17.46 37.47 15.09
N ASN A 346 17.31 36.16 15.35
CA ASN A 346 18.24 35.34 16.13
C ASN A 346 19.20 34.53 15.23
N THR A 347 19.71 35.16 14.19
CA THR A 347 20.71 34.60 13.28
C THR A 347 21.92 35.52 13.18
N GLU A 348 23.09 34.98 12.83
CA GLU A 348 24.34 35.74 12.64
C GLU A 348 24.12 36.94 11.70
N ILE A 349 23.48 36.70 10.56
CA ILE A 349 23.00 37.75 9.65
C ILE A 349 21.52 37.96 9.93
N LYS A 350 21.17 39.13 10.48
CA LYS A 350 19.78 39.48 10.79
C LYS A 350 19.00 39.77 9.50
N TYR A 351 17.81 39.18 9.38
CA TYR A 351 16.92 39.43 8.25
C TYR A 351 15.64 40.13 8.72
N LYS A 352 15.37 41.33 8.20
CA LYS A 352 14.15 42.07 8.51
C LYS A 352 12.97 41.49 7.73
N ILE A 353 11.99 40.96 8.44
CA ILE A 353 10.71 40.47 7.89
C ILE A 353 9.63 41.45 8.32
N ASP A 354 9.28 42.39 7.45
CA ASP A 354 8.08 43.21 7.61
C ASP A 354 6.84 42.50 7.04
N GLU A 355 5.67 43.11 7.20
CA GLU A 355 4.40 42.57 6.70
C GLU A 355 4.44 42.31 5.19
N LEU A 356 5.05 43.22 4.42
CA LEU A 356 5.10 43.13 2.97
C LEU A 356 6.01 41.99 2.50
N GLU A 357 7.20 41.83 3.09
CA GLU A 357 8.10 40.72 2.81
C GLU A 357 7.44 39.38 3.18
N PHE A 358 6.77 39.31 4.32
CA PHE A 358 6.05 38.11 4.73
C PHE A 358 4.95 37.74 3.73
N GLU A 359 4.10 38.69 3.34
CA GLU A 359 3.02 38.45 2.38
C GLU A 359 3.57 38.04 1.00
N ARG A 360 4.65 38.68 0.53
CA ARG A 360 5.30 38.29 -0.74
C ARG A 360 5.78 36.85 -0.69
N ARG A 361 6.46 36.42 0.38
CA ARG A 361 6.91 35.03 0.54
C ARG A 361 5.75 34.07 0.69
N TYR A 362 4.70 34.49 1.38
CA TYR A 362 3.48 33.71 1.50
C TYR A 362 2.90 33.39 0.11
N TYR A 363 2.71 34.40 -0.74
CA TYR A 363 2.16 34.19 -2.08
C TYR A 363 3.12 33.42 -3.00
N GLN A 364 4.43 33.58 -2.83
CA GLN A 364 5.42 32.74 -3.52
C GLN A 364 5.22 31.25 -3.23
N VAL A 365 4.85 30.89 -2.01
CA VAL A 365 4.54 29.48 -1.71
C VAL A 365 3.11 29.14 -2.14
N ALA A 366 2.12 29.95 -1.74
CA ALA A 366 0.70 29.67 -1.96
C ALA A 366 0.34 29.49 -3.45
N CYS A 367 0.98 30.24 -4.35
CA CYS A 367 0.71 30.19 -5.78
C CYS A 367 1.58 29.18 -6.55
N ASN A 368 2.59 28.57 -5.92
CA ASN A 368 3.59 27.78 -6.65
C ASN A 368 3.96 26.44 -5.99
N VAL A 369 3.50 26.18 -4.75
CA VAL A 369 3.80 24.91 -4.07
C VAL A 369 3.09 23.76 -4.75
N GLN A 370 3.86 22.74 -5.12
CA GLN A 370 3.37 21.49 -5.68
C GLN A 370 3.34 20.43 -4.58
N SER A 371 2.18 19.81 -4.41
CA SER A 371 2.02 18.61 -3.59
C SER A 371 2.38 17.38 -4.41
N TYR A 372 3.17 16.45 -3.87
CA TYR A 372 3.55 15.21 -4.55
C TYR A 372 3.87 14.11 -3.54
N GLY A 373 3.76 12.85 -3.95
CA GLY A 373 4.17 11.68 -3.18
C GLY A 373 5.19 10.81 -3.93
N PRO A 374 5.58 9.66 -3.36
CA PRO A 374 6.26 8.63 -4.12
C PRO A 374 5.32 8.05 -5.19
N PRO A 375 5.80 7.77 -6.43
CA PRO A 375 4.95 7.30 -7.52
C PRO A 375 4.36 5.91 -7.28
N CYS A 376 5.08 5.05 -6.57
CA CYS A 376 4.56 3.81 -6.02
C CYS A 376 4.50 3.96 -4.50
N VAL A 377 3.30 3.88 -3.94
CA VAL A 377 3.17 3.54 -2.53
C VAL A 377 3.22 2.02 -2.52
N THR A 378 4.35 1.44 -2.11
CA THR A 378 4.56 -0.02 -2.06
C THR A 378 3.41 -0.76 -1.37
N TRP A 379 2.74 -0.10 -0.42
CA TRP A 379 1.50 -0.57 0.19
C TRP A 379 0.35 -0.78 -0.81
N HIS A 380 0.06 0.19 -1.68
CA HIS A 380 -1.02 0.08 -2.65
C HIS A 380 -0.76 -1.04 -3.67
N GLU A 381 0.48 -1.17 -4.14
CA GLU A 381 0.89 -2.28 -5.02
C GLU A 381 0.75 -3.62 -4.32
N PHE A 382 1.23 -3.71 -3.07
CA PHE A 382 1.11 -4.91 -2.25
C PHE A 382 -0.35 -5.30 -2.00
N VAL A 383 -1.22 -4.36 -1.64
CA VAL A 383 -2.66 -4.60 -1.43
C VAL A 383 -3.34 -5.02 -2.73
N ALA A 384 -3.04 -4.35 -3.84
CA ALA A 384 -3.60 -4.70 -5.15
C ALA A 384 -3.17 -6.11 -5.58
N GLU A 385 -1.89 -6.43 -5.42
CA GLU A 385 -1.34 -7.75 -5.72
C GLU A 385 -1.89 -8.83 -4.79
N PHE A 386 -2.03 -8.53 -3.50
CA PHE A 386 -2.64 -9.40 -2.51
C PHE A 386 -4.08 -9.74 -2.88
N HIS A 387 -4.91 -8.76 -3.28
CA HIS A 387 -6.26 -9.01 -3.75
C HIS A 387 -6.31 -9.76 -5.09
N ARG A 388 -5.31 -9.60 -5.95
CA ARG A 388 -5.24 -10.25 -7.26
C ARG A 388 -4.85 -11.73 -7.15
N THR A 389 -3.95 -12.06 -6.23
CA THR A 389 -3.34 -13.40 -6.13
C THR A 389 -3.92 -14.27 -5.01
N ALA A 390 -4.51 -13.66 -3.97
CA ALA A 390 -5.10 -14.42 -2.87
C ALA A 390 -6.45 -15.04 -3.27
N ARG A 391 -6.62 -16.34 -2.99
CA ARG A 391 -7.93 -17.00 -3.09
C ARG A 391 -8.84 -16.53 -1.95
N PRO A 392 -10.13 -16.22 -2.21
CA PRO A 392 -11.06 -15.81 -1.16
C PRO A 392 -11.19 -16.91 -0.08
N GLY A 393 -10.72 -16.61 1.14
CA GLY A 393 -10.70 -17.54 2.27
C GLY A 393 -10.56 -16.81 3.60
N GLU A 394 -10.56 -17.54 4.71
CA GLU A 394 -10.52 -16.98 6.07
C GLU A 394 -9.23 -16.19 6.33
N ASN A 395 -8.08 -16.71 5.88
CA ASN A 395 -6.79 -16.01 5.95
C ASN A 395 -6.76 -14.74 5.07
N HIS A 396 -7.39 -14.76 3.89
CA HIS A 396 -7.54 -13.57 3.07
C HIS A 396 -8.38 -12.50 3.78
N ARG A 397 -9.51 -12.89 4.37
CA ARG A 397 -10.38 -11.97 5.13
C ARG A 397 -9.67 -11.36 6.32
N ARG A 398 -8.90 -12.17 7.06
CA ARG A 398 -8.17 -11.73 8.25
C ARG A 398 -7.04 -10.77 7.91
N VAL A 399 -6.22 -11.10 6.89
CA VAL A 399 -5.18 -10.20 6.39
C VAL A 399 -5.77 -8.92 5.79
N ALA A 400 -6.85 -9.02 5.01
CA ALA A 400 -7.58 -7.85 4.51
C ALA A 400 -8.19 -7.00 5.63
N GLN A 401 -8.56 -7.60 6.77
CA GLN A 401 -9.08 -6.91 7.94
C GLN A 401 -7.99 -6.15 8.71
N GLU A 402 -6.79 -6.72 8.83
CA GLU A 402 -5.61 -6.04 9.39
C GLU A 402 -5.10 -4.91 8.48
N MET A 403 -5.28 -5.06 7.17
CA MET A 403 -5.02 -4.00 6.18
C MET A 403 -6.08 -2.90 6.15
N ARG A 404 -7.15 -2.98 6.95
CA ARG A 404 -8.17 -1.92 7.00
C ARG A 404 -7.60 -0.66 7.64
N GLY A 405 -7.32 0.31 6.79
CA GLY A 405 -6.92 1.66 7.15
C GLY A 405 -6.33 2.32 5.92
N GLU A 406 -6.59 3.62 5.72
CA GLU A 406 -5.84 4.36 4.73
C GLU A 406 -4.39 4.47 5.23
N PRO A 407 -3.38 3.97 4.50
CA PRO A 407 -2.01 4.30 4.83
C PRO A 407 -1.90 5.83 4.84
N LYS A 408 -1.14 6.39 5.80
CA LYS A 408 -0.85 7.82 5.75
C LYS A 408 0.01 8.08 4.52
N ASP A 409 -0.62 8.54 3.44
CA ASP A 409 0.09 8.91 2.22
C ASP A 409 1.18 9.93 2.54
N VAL A 410 2.41 9.57 2.21
CA VAL A 410 3.55 10.46 2.42
C VAL A 410 3.46 11.57 1.38
N THR A 411 2.97 12.72 1.81
CA THR A 411 2.82 13.91 0.98
C THR A 411 3.94 14.90 1.25
N PHE A 412 4.60 15.34 0.19
CA PHE A 412 5.63 16.37 0.20
C PHE A 412 5.12 17.67 -0.44
N GLY A 413 5.71 18.79 -0.04
CA GLY A 413 5.51 20.08 -0.68
C GLY A 413 6.83 20.60 -1.27
N GLY A 414 6.84 20.95 -2.55
CA GLY A 414 8.03 21.42 -3.26
C GLY A 414 7.77 22.67 -4.10
N LEU A 415 8.82 23.45 -4.34
CA LEU A 415 8.82 24.58 -5.27
C LEU A 415 9.75 24.26 -6.44
N TYR A 416 9.20 24.18 -7.65
CA TYR A 416 9.90 23.73 -8.84
C TYR A 416 9.88 24.81 -9.92
N ALA A 417 10.98 25.57 -10.05
CA ALA A 417 11.01 26.75 -10.92
C ALA A 417 10.61 26.47 -12.38
N LEU A 418 10.99 25.32 -12.95
CA LEU A 418 10.61 24.92 -14.31
C LEU A 418 9.11 24.62 -14.41
N GLN A 419 8.54 23.87 -13.46
CA GLN A 419 7.11 23.57 -13.43
C GLN A 419 6.28 24.83 -13.18
N SER A 420 6.71 25.72 -12.29
CA SER A 420 6.01 26.97 -11.97
C SER A 420 6.06 27.99 -13.11
N SER A 421 6.84 27.73 -14.18
CA SER A 421 6.86 28.54 -15.40
C SER A 421 5.79 28.14 -16.42
N LEU A 422 5.05 27.03 -16.17
CA LEU A 422 3.98 26.57 -17.06
C LEU A 422 2.69 27.35 -16.83
N ASN A 423 2.14 27.96 -17.89
CA ASN A 423 0.89 28.72 -17.78
C ASN A 423 -0.34 27.82 -17.65
N HIS A 424 -1.42 28.41 -17.12
CA HIS A 424 -2.70 27.75 -16.99
C HIS A 424 -3.46 27.65 -18.33
N SER A 425 -4.05 26.48 -18.59
CA SER A 425 -5.19 26.32 -19.50
C SER A 425 -6.22 25.40 -18.85
N CYS A 426 -7.52 25.72 -18.96
CA CYS A 426 -8.58 24.79 -18.54
C CYS A 426 -8.66 23.53 -19.43
N ASP A 427 -7.94 23.53 -20.54
CA ASP A 427 -7.69 22.41 -21.45
C ASP A 427 -6.17 22.24 -21.57
N LYS A 428 -5.55 21.68 -20.53
CA LYS A 428 -4.10 21.45 -20.45
C LYS A 428 -3.62 20.45 -21.49
N ASN A 429 -2.38 20.62 -21.94
CA ASN A 429 -1.70 19.69 -22.84
C ASN A 429 -0.57 18.90 -22.15
N VAL A 430 -0.25 19.23 -20.90
CA VAL A 430 0.67 18.46 -20.05
C VAL A 430 0.05 18.15 -18.69
N ASP A 431 0.44 17.04 -18.10
CA ASP A 431 0.12 16.65 -16.73
C ASP A 431 1.38 16.73 -15.86
N VAL A 432 1.23 17.19 -14.61
CA VAL A 432 2.24 17.09 -13.57
C VAL A 432 2.00 15.77 -12.85
N MET A 433 3.01 14.90 -12.81
CA MET A 433 2.90 13.55 -12.24
C MET A 433 3.98 13.34 -11.19
N ASP A 434 3.65 12.59 -10.16
CA ASP A 434 4.60 12.11 -9.16
C ASP A 434 5.55 11.10 -9.82
N ALA A 435 6.83 11.17 -9.47
CA ALA A 435 7.87 10.30 -10.02
C ALA A 435 9.07 10.17 -9.08
N MET A 436 9.90 9.16 -9.33
CA MET A 436 11.24 9.11 -8.75
C MET A 436 12.19 9.89 -9.67
N VAL A 437 12.81 10.93 -9.12
CA VAL A 437 13.81 11.77 -9.80
C VAL A 437 15.10 11.68 -9.00
N ASP A 438 16.18 11.20 -9.62
CA ASP A 438 17.48 10.99 -8.97
C ASP A 438 17.38 10.18 -7.66
N GLY A 439 16.55 9.13 -7.67
CA GLY A 439 16.34 8.26 -6.51
C GLY A 439 15.52 8.88 -5.38
N LYS A 440 14.86 10.02 -5.60
CA LYS A 440 14.01 10.71 -4.60
C LYS A 440 12.61 10.97 -5.16
N PRO A 441 11.55 11.01 -4.32
CA PRO A 441 10.24 11.48 -4.77
C PRO A 441 10.34 12.91 -5.33
N GLY A 442 9.65 13.15 -6.44
CA GLY A 442 9.63 14.42 -7.14
C GLY A 442 8.51 14.47 -8.18
N VAL A 443 8.60 15.41 -9.11
CA VAL A 443 7.58 15.62 -10.14
C VAL A 443 8.18 15.63 -11.54
N VAL A 444 7.42 15.09 -12.49
CA VAL A 444 7.71 15.14 -13.93
C VAL A 444 6.53 15.75 -14.69
N ILE A 445 6.84 16.40 -15.81
CA ILE A 445 5.84 16.98 -16.71
C ILE A 445 5.70 16.04 -17.91
N ARG A 446 4.51 15.50 -18.13
CA ARG A 446 4.23 14.56 -19.23
C ARG A 446 3.23 15.15 -20.21
N ALA A 447 3.53 15.07 -21.51
CA ALA A 447 2.59 15.47 -22.55
C ALA A 447 1.38 14.54 -22.60
N LYS A 448 0.17 15.11 -22.70
CA LYS A 448 -1.10 14.37 -22.82
C LYS A 448 -1.36 13.84 -24.22
N HIS A 449 -0.78 14.52 -25.21
CA HIS A 449 -0.89 14.22 -26.63
C HIS A 449 0.31 14.86 -27.34
N ALA A 450 0.46 14.60 -28.64
CA ALA A 450 1.51 15.24 -29.43
C ALA A 450 1.39 16.78 -29.36
N ILE A 451 2.53 17.45 -29.12
CA ILE A 451 2.65 18.92 -29.08
C ILE A 451 3.64 19.32 -30.16
N LYS A 452 3.23 20.24 -31.04
CA LYS A 452 4.09 20.72 -32.12
C LYS A 452 5.23 21.58 -31.57
N LYS A 453 6.41 21.53 -32.19
CA LYS A 453 7.54 22.41 -31.86
C LYS A 453 7.09 23.88 -31.91
N GLY A 454 7.46 24.65 -30.88
CA GLY A 454 7.04 26.05 -30.72
C GLY A 454 5.66 26.22 -30.07
N GLY A 455 4.92 25.14 -29.81
CA GLY A 455 3.69 25.19 -29.03
C GLY A 455 3.97 25.42 -27.55
N GLU A 456 3.16 26.27 -26.92
CA GLU A 456 3.23 26.51 -25.48
C GLU A 456 2.72 25.30 -24.68
N LEU A 457 3.35 25.04 -23.54
CA LEU A 457 2.95 24.00 -22.60
C LEU A 457 2.02 24.61 -21.55
N TYR A 458 0.86 23.98 -21.34
CA TYR A 458 -0.15 24.43 -20.39
C TYR A 458 -0.47 23.35 -19.37
N THR A 459 -0.47 23.75 -18.10
CA THR A 459 -0.94 22.96 -16.96
C THR A 459 -2.27 23.51 -16.42
N THR A 460 -2.81 22.90 -15.37
CA THR A 460 -4.00 23.38 -14.64
C THR A 460 -3.64 23.78 -13.22
N TYR A 461 -4.10 24.94 -12.76
CA TYR A 461 -3.83 25.45 -11.41
C TYR A 461 -4.97 25.17 -10.43
N ILE A 462 -6.09 24.69 -10.95
CA ILE A 462 -7.37 24.53 -10.27
C ILE A 462 -8.03 23.25 -10.78
N ASP A 463 -9.04 22.78 -10.05
CA ASP A 463 -9.96 21.77 -10.57
C ASP A 463 -10.73 22.34 -11.78
N THR A 464 -10.71 21.58 -12.88
CA THR A 464 -11.34 21.95 -14.15
C THR A 464 -12.69 21.26 -14.39
N SER A 465 -13.17 20.46 -13.43
CA SER A 465 -14.52 19.91 -13.40
C SER A 465 -15.59 21.02 -13.27
N MET A 466 -15.26 22.05 -12.50
CA MET A 466 -16.08 23.24 -12.23
C MET A 466 -16.57 23.96 -13.49
N GLN A 467 -17.68 24.69 -13.36
CA GLN A 467 -18.20 25.52 -14.45
C GLN A 467 -17.31 26.74 -14.71
N ARG A 468 -17.41 27.31 -15.92
CA ARG A 468 -16.58 28.44 -16.35
C ARG A 468 -16.58 29.63 -15.37
N PRO A 469 -17.72 30.11 -14.82
CA PRO A 469 -17.71 31.23 -13.88
C PRO A 469 -16.87 30.94 -12.64
N GLN A 470 -17.03 29.74 -12.07
CA GLN A 470 -16.32 29.30 -10.86
C GLN A 470 -14.82 29.21 -11.11
N ARG A 471 -14.41 28.57 -12.21
CA ARG A 471 -12.99 28.47 -12.58
C ARG A 471 -12.34 29.84 -12.75
N ARG A 472 -13.00 30.74 -13.49
CA ARG A 472 -12.49 32.10 -13.72
C ARG A 472 -12.42 32.91 -12.41
N ALA A 473 -13.41 32.78 -11.53
CA ALA A 473 -13.40 33.40 -10.21
C ALA A 473 -12.26 32.89 -9.32
N TRP A 474 -12.01 31.58 -9.28
CA TRP A 474 -10.91 30.98 -8.54
C TRP A 474 -9.54 31.43 -9.07
N LEU A 475 -9.36 31.42 -10.40
CA LEU A 475 -8.12 31.90 -11.02
C LEU A 475 -7.87 33.39 -10.74
N TYR A 476 -8.91 34.22 -10.82
CA TYR A 476 -8.77 35.63 -10.48
C TYR A 476 -8.43 35.82 -9.01
N ARG A 477 -9.08 35.09 -8.11
CA ARG A 477 -8.84 35.18 -6.66
C ARG A 477 -7.44 34.73 -6.25
N ALA A 478 -6.92 33.66 -6.83
CA ALA A 478 -5.66 33.04 -6.41
C ALA A 478 -4.45 33.45 -7.26
N TYR A 479 -4.67 33.81 -8.53
CA TYR A 479 -3.62 34.07 -9.51
C TYR A 479 -3.79 35.40 -10.27
N HIS A 480 -4.84 36.18 -9.97
CA HIS A 480 -5.05 37.54 -10.48
C HIS A 480 -5.11 37.69 -12.01
N PHE A 481 -5.65 36.70 -12.71
CA PHE A 481 -5.94 36.81 -14.14
C PHE A 481 -7.29 36.21 -14.53
N TRP A 482 -7.84 36.68 -15.65
CA TRP A 482 -9.01 36.10 -16.29
C TRP A 482 -8.58 35.09 -17.34
N CYS A 483 -8.98 33.83 -17.19
CA CYS A 483 -8.60 32.80 -18.15
C CYS A 483 -9.28 33.00 -19.52
N GLU A 484 -8.46 33.06 -20.57
CA GLU A 484 -8.86 33.21 -21.97
C GLU A 484 -8.48 32.00 -22.84
N CYS A 485 -8.25 30.84 -22.20
CA CYS A 485 -7.96 29.60 -22.92
C CYS A 485 -9.11 29.22 -23.87
N GLN A 486 -8.83 28.36 -24.86
CA GLN A 486 -9.82 27.94 -25.86
C GLN A 486 -11.10 27.37 -25.22
N ARG A 487 -10.99 26.61 -24.12
CA ARG A 487 -12.16 26.13 -23.38
C ARG A 487 -13.01 27.27 -22.81
N CYS A 488 -12.40 28.26 -22.16
CA CYS A 488 -13.11 29.44 -21.68
C CYS A 488 -13.68 30.34 -22.79
N LYS A 489 -13.15 30.26 -24.02
CA LYS A 489 -13.71 30.98 -25.18
C LYS A 489 -14.96 30.31 -25.75
N PHE A 490 -15.09 28.99 -25.61
CA PHE A 490 -16.20 28.21 -26.19
C PHE A 490 -17.23 27.72 -25.17
N GLU A 491 -16.99 27.91 -23.87
CA GLU A 491 -17.99 27.74 -22.82
C GLU A 491 -18.61 29.11 -22.46
N GLY A 492 -19.90 29.12 -22.13
CA GLY A 492 -20.62 30.28 -21.60
C GLY A 492 -20.69 30.28 -20.08
N ASP A 493 -21.23 31.35 -19.51
CA ASP A 493 -21.47 31.46 -18.07
C ASP A 493 -22.90 31.04 -17.70
N ASP A 494 -23.88 31.38 -18.55
CA ASP A 494 -25.29 31.08 -18.36
C ASP A 494 -26.05 31.08 -19.71
N CYS A 495 -27.34 30.75 -19.65
CA CYS A 495 -28.25 30.77 -20.79
C CYS A 495 -28.69 32.18 -21.24
N GLY A 496 -28.32 33.22 -20.48
CA GLY A 496 -28.66 34.61 -20.74
C GLY A 496 -27.74 35.29 -21.76
N THR A 497 -26.61 34.67 -22.14
CA THR A 497 -25.65 35.26 -23.08
C THR A 497 -25.18 34.27 -24.13
N CYS A 498 -25.28 34.65 -25.41
CA CYS A 498 -24.82 33.81 -26.51
C CYS A 498 -23.29 33.71 -26.49
N THR A 499 -22.75 32.49 -26.36
CA THR A 499 -21.32 32.22 -26.25
C THR A 499 -20.54 32.70 -27.49
N GLN A 500 -21.17 32.73 -28.67
CA GLN A 500 -20.51 33.13 -29.91
C GLN A 500 -20.52 34.65 -30.17
N CYS A 501 -21.68 35.31 -30.01
CA CYS A 501 -21.84 36.72 -30.41
C CYS A 501 -22.07 37.68 -29.25
N GLN A 502 -22.10 37.19 -28.01
CA GLN A 502 -22.29 37.96 -26.78
C GLN A 502 -23.63 38.73 -26.70
N ARG A 503 -24.59 38.43 -27.59
CA ARG A 503 -25.97 38.94 -27.47
C ARG A 503 -26.58 38.44 -26.16
N LYS A 504 -27.36 39.28 -25.48
CA LYS A 504 -28.13 38.91 -24.28
C LYS A 504 -29.51 38.38 -24.66
N ALA A 505 -29.97 37.37 -23.93
CA ALA A 505 -31.31 36.81 -24.05
C ALA A 505 -32.36 37.76 -23.45
N HIS A 506 -33.61 37.61 -23.87
CA HIS A 506 -34.74 38.22 -23.16
C HIS A 506 -34.99 37.45 -21.86
N LYS A 507 -35.53 38.10 -20.81
CA LYS A 507 -35.71 37.47 -19.48
C LYS A 507 -36.51 36.17 -19.53
N ASP A 508 -37.48 36.09 -20.44
CA ASP A 508 -38.40 34.96 -20.57
C ASP A 508 -38.02 33.95 -21.67
N ASP A 509 -36.93 34.19 -22.41
CA ASP A 509 -36.52 33.35 -23.54
C ASP A 509 -35.00 33.09 -23.53
N PRO A 510 -34.52 32.14 -22.69
CA PRO A 510 -33.11 31.80 -22.59
C PRO A 510 -32.60 31.09 -23.83
N PHE A 511 -31.32 31.26 -24.16
CA PHE A 511 -30.74 30.63 -25.34
C PHE A 511 -30.60 29.12 -25.22
N SER A 512 -30.71 28.43 -26.35
CA SER A 512 -30.54 26.98 -26.42
C SER A 512 -29.12 26.56 -26.05
N VAL A 513 -29.03 25.56 -25.18
CA VAL A 513 -27.76 24.96 -24.77
C VAL A 513 -27.26 23.95 -25.81
N CYS A 514 -25.95 23.81 -25.94
CA CYS A 514 -25.35 22.71 -26.67
C CYS A 514 -25.72 21.37 -26.00
N SER A 515 -26.51 20.54 -26.68
CA SER A 515 -27.04 19.25 -26.19
C SER A 515 -26.01 18.17 -25.88
N ARG A 516 -24.71 18.43 -26.11
CA ARG A 516 -23.64 17.48 -25.81
C ARG A 516 -22.79 17.87 -24.61
N CYS A 517 -22.30 19.12 -24.58
CA CYS A 517 -21.44 19.56 -23.47
C CYS A 517 -22.22 20.26 -22.36
N HIS A 518 -23.42 20.77 -22.64
CA HIS A 518 -24.26 21.51 -21.70
C HIS A 518 -23.58 22.75 -21.09
N ARG A 519 -22.54 23.27 -21.76
CA ARG A 519 -21.65 24.35 -21.27
C ARG A 519 -21.55 25.55 -22.19
N ALA A 520 -22.32 25.57 -23.28
CA ALA A 520 -22.34 26.66 -24.26
C ALA A 520 -23.78 26.95 -24.70
N TRP A 521 -24.12 28.21 -24.88
CA TRP A 521 -25.48 28.66 -25.20
C TRP A 521 -25.48 29.54 -26.46
N TYR A 522 -26.45 29.34 -27.34
CA TYR A 522 -26.48 30.00 -28.65
C TYR A 522 -27.84 30.59 -28.97
N CYS A 523 -27.85 31.86 -29.40
CA CYS A 523 -29.07 32.53 -29.84
C CYS A 523 -29.63 32.02 -31.17
N SER A 524 -28.87 31.19 -31.91
CA SER A 524 -29.31 30.59 -33.17
C SER A 524 -28.44 29.40 -33.56
N PRO A 525 -28.96 28.48 -34.40
CA PRO A 525 -28.16 27.44 -35.04
C PRO A 525 -26.98 27.97 -35.86
N LYS A 526 -27.08 29.20 -36.39
CA LYS A 526 -25.97 29.86 -37.11
C LYS A 526 -24.81 30.15 -36.17
N CYS A 527 -25.07 30.74 -35.00
CA CYS A 527 -24.04 31.00 -33.99
C CYS A 527 -23.39 29.70 -33.52
N GLN A 528 -24.18 28.64 -33.29
CA GLN A 528 -23.65 27.32 -32.94
C GLN A 528 -22.72 26.77 -34.03
N LYS A 529 -23.11 26.81 -35.31
CA LYS A 529 -22.29 26.33 -36.43
C LYS A 529 -20.96 27.10 -36.55
N VAL A 530 -20.98 28.41 -36.36
CA VAL A 530 -19.75 29.24 -36.38
C VAL A 530 -18.82 28.84 -35.24
N ALA A 531 -19.31 28.77 -34.00
CA ALA A 531 -18.52 28.35 -32.85
C ALA A 531 -17.96 26.94 -33.03
N TRP A 532 -18.77 26.03 -33.59
CA TRP A 532 -18.38 24.64 -33.84
C TRP A 532 -17.18 24.53 -34.78
N LYS A 533 -17.17 25.30 -35.88
CA LYS A 533 -16.04 25.36 -36.82
C LYS A 533 -14.82 26.07 -36.23
N ALA A 534 -15.03 27.10 -35.41
CA ALA A 534 -13.95 27.87 -34.80
C ALA A 534 -13.15 27.10 -33.74
N GLY A 535 -13.76 26.12 -33.08
CA GLY A 535 -13.03 25.28 -32.11
C GLY A 535 -13.89 24.59 -31.07
N HIS A 536 -15.17 24.98 -30.90
CA HIS A 536 -16.06 24.34 -29.93
C HIS A 536 -16.18 22.83 -30.16
N LYS A 537 -16.10 22.33 -31.40
CA LYS A 537 -16.10 20.88 -31.70
C LYS A 537 -15.06 20.11 -30.89
N LYS A 538 -13.86 20.68 -30.68
CA LYS A 538 -12.77 20.03 -29.93
C LYS A 538 -13.07 20.05 -28.43
N ILE A 539 -13.42 21.21 -27.90
CA ILE A 539 -13.75 21.40 -26.48
C ILE A 539 -14.95 20.54 -26.07
N CYS A 540 -16.02 20.54 -26.87
CA CYS A 540 -17.24 19.77 -26.64
C CYS A 540 -16.99 18.25 -26.59
N LYS A 541 -16.01 17.76 -27.35
CA LYS A 541 -15.62 16.35 -27.34
C LYS A 541 -14.77 15.99 -26.12
N ALA A 542 -13.85 16.87 -25.74
CA ALA A 542 -12.94 16.64 -24.62
C ALA A 542 -13.65 16.79 -23.25
N TRP A 543 -14.72 17.59 -23.20
CA TRP A 543 -15.44 17.93 -21.96
C TRP A 543 -16.96 17.76 -22.14
N PRO A 544 -17.45 16.51 -22.32
CA PRO A 544 -18.89 16.24 -22.37
C PRO A 544 -19.54 16.48 -20.99
N SER A 545 -20.87 16.60 -20.94
CA SER A 545 -21.57 16.44 -19.66
C SER A 545 -21.39 14.99 -19.22
N THR A 546 -20.89 14.80 -18.01
CA THR A 546 -20.93 13.50 -17.31
C THR A 546 -22.36 13.13 -16.99
#